data_AF-A0A7C1IBJ0-F1
#
_entry.id   AF-A0A7C1IBJ0-F1
#
_cell.length_a   1.000
_cell.length_b   1.000
_cell.length_c   1.000
_cell.angle_alpha   90.00
_cell.angle_beta   90.00
_cell.angle_gamma   90.00
#
_symmetry.space_group_name_H-M   'P 1'
#
loop_
_entity.id
_entity.type
_entity.pdbx_description
1 polymer ?
#
loop_
_entity_poly.entity_id
_entity_poly.type
_entity_poly.pdbx_seq_one_letter_code
_entity_poly.pdbx_strand_id
1 'polypeptide(L)'
;MSTRSINEGIGSYFDNRGVDVDLFVEYMDLGRVSEPGYSRKMYELYRIKYADTRFDAVIIADDGAYQFMQARHKDLFPMTPCVFCGVSDYHNGDLDTWQGCTGVVEAYDIRSTLDTALRLHPGTSRLVVINDQSISGISNKHRLAEILPEYRDRVSITLLEDLTMDTLLETVANLPDDSVILMMTYTVDGAGTYYEYERSMALVSSASSVPIYGVWDFYLGRGIVGGKLAYGTDQGRIAAELTERILNGEEASSIPVVTEVPTHWFFDNHQLMRFGIHSSALPEGSRLINQLPGIIPVNVHVFWAVVTGIAVLAVAVVILAANILRRRRAEEALRKSKEEFRHLSVLQHEALEQIEENMEQMAILNDHIRNPLQAIVGLADLEGGPMAEKIFQQAGEIDAIINRLDQGWLESSEIRDFLHRHYPREKDTNGKRFDI
;
A
#
# COMPACT_ATOMS: atom_id res chain seq x y z
N MET A 1 9.22 -8.76 32.48
CA MET A 1 8.91 -7.85 31.34
C MET A 1 10.16 -7.35 30.61
N SER A 2 10.03 -6.76 29.40
CA SER A 2 11.16 -6.09 28.74
C SER A 2 11.46 -4.72 29.39
N THR A 3 12.71 -4.49 29.79
CA THR A 3 13.19 -3.18 30.32
C THR A 3 12.90 -2.04 29.35
N ARG A 4 12.88 -2.32 28.04
CA ARG A 4 12.53 -1.33 27.01
C ARG A 4 11.11 -0.80 27.18
N SER A 5 10.13 -1.70 27.31
CA SER A 5 8.72 -1.33 27.48
C SER A 5 8.50 -0.57 28.79
N ILE A 6 9.24 -0.92 29.85
CA ILE A 6 9.22 -0.17 31.12
C ILE A 6 9.74 1.25 30.92
N ASN A 7 10.90 1.42 30.27
CA ASN A 7 11.47 2.73 29.98
C ASN A 7 10.54 3.58 29.11
N GLU A 8 9.90 2.98 28.10
CA GLU A 8 8.88 3.66 27.29
C GLU A 8 7.68 4.10 28.14
N GLY A 9 7.22 3.27 29.07
CA GLY A 9 6.16 3.62 30.04
C GLY A 9 6.54 4.77 30.95
N ILE A 10 7.78 4.79 31.46
CA ILE A 10 8.31 5.87 32.31
C ILE A 10 8.42 7.18 31.53
N GLY A 11 9.12 7.15 30.39
CA GLY A 11 9.36 8.35 29.58
C GLY A 11 8.06 8.97 29.07
N SER A 12 7.17 8.15 28.52
CA SER A 12 5.87 8.64 28.02
C SER A 12 5.00 9.24 29.13
N TYR A 13 5.10 8.77 30.37
CA TYR A 13 4.35 9.35 31.48
C TYR A 13 4.82 10.77 31.79
N PHE A 14 6.13 10.97 31.97
CA PHE A 14 6.69 12.28 32.29
C PHE A 14 6.53 13.28 31.13
N ASP A 15 6.78 12.83 29.89
CA ASP A 15 6.62 13.66 28.69
C ASP A 15 5.17 14.17 28.54
N ASN A 16 4.18 13.28 28.70
CA ASN A 16 2.77 13.64 28.51
C ASN A 16 2.23 14.56 29.61
N ARG A 17 2.80 14.52 30.82
CA ARG A 17 2.41 15.38 31.94
C ARG A 17 3.21 16.68 32.01
N GLY A 18 4.28 16.80 31.23
CA GLY A 18 5.18 17.95 31.24
C GLY A 18 5.93 18.09 32.57
N VAL A 19 6.22 16.97 33.24
CA VAL A 19 7.06 16.97 34.45
C VAL A 19 8.51 17.13 33.99
N ASP A 20 9.17 18.19 34.45
CA ASP A 20 10.58 18.46 34.14
C ASP A 20 11.48 17.50 34.92
N VAL A 21 11.87 16.39 34.27
CA VAL A 21 12.76 15.37 34.84
C VAL A 21 13.97 15.14 33.92
N ASP A 22 15.14 15.05 34.53
CA ASP A 22 16.35 14.60 33.84
C ASP A 22 16.56 13.10 34.10
N LEU A 23 16.15 12.27 33.13
CA LEU A 23 16.13 10.81 33.28
C LEU A 23 17.48 10.19 32.92
N PHE A 24 18.17 9.65 33.92
CA PHE A 24 19.39 8.86 33.75
C PHE A 24 19.07 7.36 33.75
N VAL A 25 19.43 6.66 32.68
CA VAL A 25 19.20 5.22 32.54
C VAL A 25 20.52 4.46 32.56
N GLU A 26 20.64 3.52 33.50
CA GLU A 26 21.79 2.62 33.61
C GLU A 26 21.33 1.17 33.39
N TYR A 27 21.85 0.54 32.33
CA TYR A 27 21.58 -0.87 32.05
C TYR A 27 22.59 -1.76 32.78
N MET A 28 22.09 -2.63 33.65
CA MET A 28 22.93 -3.46 34.52
C MET A 28 23.33 -4.80 33.90
N ASP A 29 22.64 -5.25 32.84
CA ASP A 29 22.89 -6.53 32.14
C ASP A 29 23.09 -7.77 33.04
N LEU A 30 22.53 -7.76 34.26
CA LEU A 30 22.72 -8.80 35.28
C LEU A 30 22.23 -10.19 34.86
N GLY A 31 21.24 -10.26 33.96
CA GLY A 31 20.76 -11.51 33.37
C GLY A 31 21.51 -11.98 32.12
N ARG A 32 22.39 -11.13 31.55
CA ARG A 32 23.16 -11.42 30.34
C ARG A 32 24.62 -11.77 30.63
N VAL A 33 25.19 -11.22 31.71
CA VAL A 33 26.59 -11.40 32.07
C VAL A 33 26.71 -12.40 33.22
N SER A 34 27.17 -13.61 32.89
CA SER A 34 27.33 -14.71 33.85
C SER A 34 28.67 -14.72 34.61
N GLU A 35 29.53 -13.72 34.38
CA GLU A 35 30.88 -13.68 34.95
C GLU A 35 30.86 -13.56 36.49
N PRO A 36 31.50 -14.48 37.23
CA PRO A 36 31.56 -14.41 38.68
C PRO A 36 32.11 -13.08 39.21
N GLY A 37 31.36 -12.42 40.08
CA GLY A 37 31.75 -11.14 40.66
C GLY A 37 31.48 -9.91 39.77
N TYR A 38 30.76 -10.07 38.66
CA TYR A 38 30.27 -8.96 37.85
C TYR A 38 29.51 -7.92 38.69
N SER A 39 28.55 -8.34 39.51
CA SER A 39 27.80 -7.44 40.40
C SER A 39 28.71 -6.70 41.39
N ARG A 40 29.77 -7.34 41.90
CA ARG A 40 30.74 -6.70 42.79
C ARG A 40 31.53 -5.60 42.07
N LYS A 41 32.02 -5.86 40.86
CA LYS A 41 32.74 -4.85 40.05
C LYS A 41 31.81 -3.69 39.67
N MET A 42 30.55 -3.99 39.35
CA MET A 42 29.54 -2.98 39.07
C MET A 42 29.26 -2.09 40.29
N TYR A 43 29.15 -2.68 41.49
CA TYR A 43 29.07 -1.91 42.72
C TYR A 43 30.28 -0.98 42.92
N GLU A 44 31.51 -1.48 42.71
CA GLU A 44 32.73 -0.65 42.82
C GLU A 44 32.71 0.50 41.81
N LEU A 45 32.27 0.23 40.57
CA LEU A 45 32.11 1.25 39.54
C LEU A 45 31.07 2.30 39.95
N TYR A 46 29.88 1.89 40.39
CA TYR A 46 28.81 2.82 40.78
C TYR A 46 29.19 3.68 41.97
N ARG A 47 29.92 3.12 42.93
CA ARG A 47 30.45 3.89 44.07
C ARG A 47 31.40 5.02 43.62
N ILE A 48 32.15 4.82 42.53
CA ILE A 48 33.02 5.86 41.97
C ILE A 48 32.22 6.82 41.09
N LYS A 49 31.38 6.27 40.20
CA LYS A 49 30.62 7.01 39.19
C LYS A 49 29.62 7.99 39.81
N TYR A 50 28.98 7.60 40.92
CA TYR A 50 27.92 8.37 41.56
C TYR A 50 28.35 8.98 42.91
N ALA A 51 29.64 9.01 43.22
CA ALA A 51 30.15 9.53 44.50
C ALA A 51 29.70 10.98 44.79
N ASP A 52 29.67 11.82 43.76
CA ASP A 52 29.33 13.24 43.84
C ASP A 52 27.96 13.57 43.19
N THR A 53 27.20 12.54 42.82
CA THR A 53 25.88 12.69 42.20
C THR A 53 24.79 12.37 43.20
N ARG A 54 23.81 13.25 43.33
CA ARG A 54 22.61 13.00 44.13
C ARG A 54 21.40 12.94 43.21
N PHE A 55 20.64 11.86 43.32
CA PHE A 55 19.36 11.71 42.64
C PHE A 55 18.22 12.00 43.60
N ASP A 56 17.17 12.62 43.09
CA ASP A 56 15.94 12.89 43.86
C ASP A 56 15.10 11.63 44.06
N ALA A 57 15.21 10.66 43.13
CA ALA A 57 14.63 9.32 43.25
C ALA A 57 15.39 8.33 42.36
N VAL A 58 15.34 7.04 42.70
CA VAL A 58 15.88 5.93 41.89
C VAL A 58 14.75 4.97 41.50
N ILE A 59 14.57 4.75 40.19
CA ILE A 59 13.67 3.71 39.68
C ILE A 59 14.47 2.43 39.45
N ILE A 60 13.99 1.31 39.98
CA ILE A 60 14.64 0.01 39.93
C ILE A 60 13.76 -0.91 39.08
N ALA A 61 14.28 -1.42 37.97
CA ALA A 61 13.51 -2.24 37.03
C ALA A 61 14.07 -3.67 36.98
N ASP A 62 13.18 -4.66 37.16
CA ASP A 62 13.45 -6.11 37.10
C ASP A 62 14.08 -6.72 38.37
N ASP A 63 13.94 -8.05 38.53
CA ASP A 63 14.32 -8.83 39.71
C ASP A 63 15.82 -8.66 40.04
N GLY A 64 16.68 -8.69 39.02
CA GLY A 64 18.14 -8.58 39.20
C GLY A 64 18.55 -7.22 39.77
N ALA A 65 17.95 -6.13 39.27
CA ALA A 65 18.22 -4.79 39.78
C ALA A 65 17.65 -4.61 41.19
N TYR A 66 16.46 -5.16 41.46
CA TYR A 66 15.85 -5.18 42.79
C TYR A 66 16.75 -5.86 43.82
N GLN A 67 17.21 -7.08 43.55
CA GLN A 67 18.12 -7.81 44.45
C GLN A 67 19.44 -7.07 44.67
N PHE A 68 20.02 -6.48 43.61
CA PHE A 68 21.24 -5.70 43.72
C PHE A 68 21.06 -4.47 44.60
N MET A 69 19.98 -3.72 44.39
CA MET A 69 19.68 -2.50 45.12
C MET A 69 19.24 -2.79 46.55
N GLN A 70 18.48 -3.86 46.81
CA GLN A 70 18.14 -4.29 48.16
C GLN A 70 19.41 -4.51 49.01
N ALA A 71 20.46 -5.07 48.40
CA ALA A 71 21.74 -5.30 49.07
C ALA A 71 22.64 -4.06 49.16
N ARG A 72 22.54 -3.09 48.23
CA ARG A 72 23.55 -2.01 48.04
C ARG A 72 23.02 -0.59 48.09
N HIS A 73 21.70 -0.39 48.15
CA HIS A 73 21.07 0.94 48.08
C HIS A 73 21.56 1.86 49.20
N LYS A 74 21.64 1.36 50.44
CA LYS A 74 22.13 2.13 51.60
C LYS A 74 23.56 2.66 51.41
N ASP A 75 24.39 1.93 50.67
CA ASP A 75 25.79 2.29 50.42
C ASP A 75 25.95 3.20 49.19
N LEU A 76 25.14 2.97 48.14
CA LEU A 76 25.24 3.69 46.86
C LEU A 76 24.45 5.00 46.84
N PHE A 77 23.23 4.99 47.39
CA PHE A 77 22.29 6.11 47.33
C PHE A 77 21.64 6.34 48.70
N PRO A 78 22.43 6.73 49.71
CA PRO A 78 21.91 6.95 51.05
C PRO A 78 20.86 8.07 51.03
N MET A 79 19.73 7.85 51.67
CA MET A 79 18.60 8.80 51.79
C MET A 79 17.85 9.12 50.49
N THR A 80 18.28 8.60 49.33
CA THR A 80 17.50 8.75 48.09
C THR A 80 16.33 7.76 48.12
N PRO A 81 15.09 8.18 47.88
CA PRO A 81 13.95 7.28 47.82
C PRO A 81 14.01 6.40 46.56
N CYS A 82 13.52 5.17 46.67
CA CYS A 82 13.45 4.24 45.54
C CYS A 82 12.04 3.78 45.20
N VAL A 83 11.83 3.53 43.90
CA VAL A 83 10.62 2.92 43.36
C VAL A 83 11.02 1.70 42.54
N PHE A 84 10.63 0.50 42.96
CA PHE A 84 10.84 -0.69 42.13
C PHE A 84 9.66 -0.97 41.19
N CYS A 85 9.93 -1.63 40.08
CA CYS A 85 8.94 -2.08 39.10
C CYS A 85 9.42 -3.33 38.36
N GLY A 86 8.49 -4.10 37.80
CA GLY A 86 8.84 -5.33 37.09
C GLY A 86 9.45 -6.41 37.99
N VAL A 87 9.15 -6.38 39.29
CA VAL A 87 9.65 -7.37 40.26
C VAL A 87 8.60 -8.47 40.40
N SER A 88 8.97 -9.69 40.03
CA SER A 88 8.09 -10.86 40.02
C SER A 88 8.11 -11.62 41.35
N ASP A 89 9.23 -11.60 42.06
CA ASP A 89 9.46 -12.37 43.29
C ASP A 89 9.36 -11.51 44.57
N TYR A 90 8.34 -10.66 44.64
CA TYR A 90 8.10 -9.81 45.81
C TYR A 90 7.24 -10.51 46.86
N HIS A 91 7.70 -10.53 48.11
CA HIS A 91 6.95 -11.06 49.24
C HIS A 91 6.53 -9.96 50.21
N ASN A 92 5.35 -10.13 50.82
CA ASN A 92 4.89 -9.24 51.88
C ASN A 92 5.91 -9.26 53.04
N GLY A 93 6.49 -8.08 53.33
CA GLY A 93 7.52 -7.90 54.36
C GLY A 93 8.93 -7.67 53.82
N ASP A 94 9.16 -7.79 52.50
CA ASP A 94 10.49 -7.56 51.91
C ASP A 94 11.03 -6.15 52.18
N LEU A 95 10.14 -5.17 52.30
CA LEU A 95 10.49 -3.78 52.60
C LEU A 95 10.64 -3.48 54.10
N ASP A 96 10.33 -4.41 55.00
CA ASP A 96 10.43 -4.19 56.45
C ASP A 96 11.86 -3.77 56.85
N THR A 97 12.86 -4.28 56.13
CA THR A 97 14.28 -3.99 56.34
C THR A 97 14.85 -2.89 55.43
N TRP A 98 14.05 -2.41 54.48
CA TRP A 98 14.41 -1.42 53.46
C TRP A 98 13.47 -0.20 53.50
N GLN A 99 13.70 0.64 54.50
CA GLN A 99 13.03 1.94 54.62
C GLN A 99 13.42 2.86 53.45
N GLY A 100 12.47 3.64 52.95
CA GLY A 100 12.67 4.59 51.85
C GLY A 100 12.42 3.99 50.45
N CYS A 101 11.80 2.82 50.36
CA CYS A 101 11.40 2.23 49.09
C CYS A 101 9.89 1.98 49.02
N THR A 102 9.34 2.12 47.83
CA THR A 102 8.01 1.65 47.45
C THR A 102 8.11 1.04 46.05
N GLY A 103 6.99 0.62 45.46
CA GLY A 103 7.03 0.11 44.10
C GLY A 103 5.74 -0.50 43.62
N VAL A 104 5.87 -1.11 42.45
CA VAL A 104 4.82 -1.87 41.78
C VAL A 104 5.33 -3.28 41.51
N VAL A 105 4.56 -4.27 41.97
CA VAL A 105 4.87 -5.69 41.77
C VAL A 105 4.41 -6.11 40.38
N GLU A 106 5.20 -6.94 39.72
CA GLU A 106 4.80 -7.58 38.48
C GLU A 106 3.71 -8.63 38.75
N ALA A 107 2.48 -8.30 38.36
CA ALA A 107 1.35 -9.21 38.41
C ALA A 107 1.12 -9.83 37.03
N TYR A 108 1.40 -11.12 36.88
CA TYR A 108 0.99 -11.92 35.73
C TYR A 108 0.05 -13.05 36.14
N ASP A 109 -0.92 -13.37 35.28
CA ASP A 109 -2.04 -14.25 35.61
C ASP A 109 -1.96 -15.57 34.82
N ILE A 110 -1.15 -16.49 35.36
CA ILE A 110 -0.99 -17.85 34.82
C ILE A 110 -2.32 -18.61 34.90
N ARG A 111 -3.06 -18.49 36.00
CA ARG A 111 -4.32 -19.24 36.23
C ARG A 111 -5.35 -18.93 35.16
N SER A 112 -5.69 -17.66 34.98
CA SER A 112 -6.66 -17.23 33.98
C SER A 112 -6.23 -17.65 32.58
N THR A 113 -4.92 -17.52 32.28
CA THR A 113 -4.36 -17.91 30.98
C THR A 113 -4.51 -19.41 30.73
N LEU A 114 -4.15 -20.26 31.70
CA LEU A 114 -4.29 -21.72 31.60
C LEU A 114 -5.76 -22.16 31.51
N ASP A 115 -6.64 -21.60 32.35
CA ASP A 115 -8.06 -21.93 32.29
C ASP A 115 -8.69 -21.56 30.96
N THR A 116 -8.28 -20.43 30.38
CA THR A 116 -8.71 -20.03 29.05
C THR A 116 -8.14 -20.95 27.98
N ALA A 117 -6.84 -21.29 28.05
CA ALA A 117 -6.22 -22.21 27.10
C ALA A 117 -6.93 -23.58 27.08
N LEU A 118 -7.18 -24.17 28.24
CA LEU A 118 -7.88 -25.46 28.37
C LEU A 118 -9.36 -25.36 27.97
N ARG A 119 -10.00 -24.20 28.13
CA ARG A 119 -11.38 -23.98 27.65
C ARG A 119 -11.45 -23.85 26.13
N LEU A 120 -10.47 -23.18 25.51
CA LEU A 120 -10.36 -23.04 24.06
C LEU A 120 -9.93 -24.35 23.38
N HIS A 121 -9.22 -25.22 24.11
CA HIS A 121 -8.76 -26.54 23.66
C HIS A 121 -9.28 -27.66 24.59
N PRO A 122 -10.58 -28.01 24.52
CA PRO A 122 -11.18 -28.98 25.44
C PRO A 122 -10.64 -30.42 25.30
N GLY A 123 -9.96 -30.72 24.19
CA GLY A 123 -9.30 -32.02 23.96
C GLY A 123 -7.89 -32.13 24.53
N THR A 124 -7.37 -31.09 25.19
CA THR A 124 -6.01 -31.09 25.73
C THR A 124 -5.86 -32.10 26.87
N SER A 125 -4.87 -32.99 26.74
CA SER A 125 -4.48 -33.92 27.81
C SER A 125 -3.09 -33.61 28.37
N ARG A 126 -2.28 -32.81 27.67
CA ARG A 126 -0.90 -32.48 28.06
C ARG A 126 -0.68 -30.96 28.13
N LEU A 127 -0.16 -30.52 29.27
CA LEU A 127 0.37 -29.17 29.44
C LEU A 127 1.90 -29.25 29.47
N VAL A 128 2.54 -28.60 28.51
CA VAL A 128 4.00 -28.50 28.43
C VAL A 128 4.40 -27.08 28.85
N VAL A 129 5.24 -26.93 29.86
CA VAL A 129 5.71 -25.63 30.31
C VAL A 129 7.17 -25.47 29.91
N ILE A 130 7.48 -24.41 29.17
CA ILE A 130 8.86 -24.07 28.79
C ILE A 130 9.35 -22.99 29.75
N ASN A 131 10.45 -23.28 30.46
CA ASN A 131 11.09 -22.36 31.38
C ASN A 131 12.62 -22.54 31.36
N ASP A 132 13.38 -21.56 31.83
CA ASP A 132 14.85 -21.61 31.91
C ASP A 132 15.36 -21.50 33.36
N GLN A 133 16.69 -21.53 33.51
CA GLN A 133 17.40 -21.37 34.78
C GLN A 133 17.92 -19.94 35.00
N SER A 134 17.39 -18.95 34.28
CA SER A 134 17.71 -17.54 34.55
C SER A 134 17.17 -17.11 35.92
N ILE A 135 17.58 -15.94 36.42
CA ILE A 135 17.04 -15.39 37.68
C ILE A 135 15.50 -15.34 37.61
N SER A 136 14.94 -14.79 36.53
CA SER A 136 13.49 -14.76 36.30
C SER A 136 12.89 -16.16 36.14
N GLY A 137 13.61 -17.09 35.50
CA GLY A 137 13.19 -18.49 35.37
C GLY A 137 13.06 -19.20 36.72
N ILE A 138 13.94 -18.91 37.68
CA ILE A 138 13.85 -19.41 39.05
C ILE A 138 12.61 -18.82 39.75
N SER A 139 12.37 -17.51 39.66
CA SER A 139 11.16 -16.86 40.18
C SER A 139 9.89 -17.50 39.59
N ASN A 140 9.87 -17.74 38.28
CA ASN A 140 8.76 -18.39 37.58
C ASN A 140 8.52 -19.82 38.10
N LYS A 141 9.59 -20.58 38.38
CA LYS A 141 9.49 -21.94 38.91
C LYS A 141 8.80 -21.96 40.27
N HIS A 142 9.14 -21.03 41.17
CA HIS A 142 8.47 -20.89 42.46
C HIS A 142 6.96 -20.64 42.27
N ARG A 143 6.61 -19.70 41.38
CA ARG A 143 5.20 -19.39 41.12
C ARG A 143 4.43 -20.54 40.47
N LEU A 144 5.05 -21.24 39.52
CA LEU A 144 4.48 -22.43 38.89
C LEU A 144 4.25 -23.56 39.90
N ALA A 145 5.16 -23.75 40.87
CA ALA A 145 5.01 -24.78 41.89
C ALA A 145 3.75 -24.60 42.74
N GLU A 146 3.29 -23.37 42.94
CA GLU A 146 2.05 -23.05 43.65
C GLU A 146 0.79 -23.29 42.81
N ILE A 147 0.88 -23.10 41.48
CA ILE A 147 -0.27 -23.07 40.57
C ILE A 147 -0.52 -24.42 39.89
N LEU A 148 0.53 -25.07 39.39
CA LEU A 148 0.43 -26.30 38.62
C LEU A 148 -0.25 -27.47 39.35
N PRO A 149 -0.17 -27.64 40.69
CA PRO A 149 -0.89 -28.70 41.40
C PRO A 149 -2.40 -28.72 41.11
N GLU A 150 -3.03 -27.57 40.89
CA GLU A 150 -4.47 -27.45 40.64
C GLU A 150 -4.90 -28.01 39.27
N TYR A 151 -3.95 -28.22 38.35
CA TYR A 151 -4.22 -28.70 37.00
C TYR A 151 -3.86 -30.17 36.79
N ARG A 152 -3.19 -30.82 37.76
CA ARG A 152 -2.71 -32.21 37.62
C ARG A 152 -3.81 -33.25 37.41
N ASP A 153 -5.02 -32.97 37.91
CA ASP A 153 -6.19 -33.84 37.72
C ASP A 153 -6.85 -33.66 36.35
N ARG A 154 -6.52 -32.58 35.63
CA ARG A 154 -7.09 -32.23 34.31
C ARG A 154 -6.17 -32.61 33.16
N VAL A 155 -4.86 -32.43 33.33
CA VAL A 155 -3.84 -32.62 32.29
C VAL A 155 -2.54 -33.16 32.88
N SER A 156 -1.80 -33.96 32.12
CA SER A 156 -0.42 -34.31 32.47
C SER A 156 0.50 -33.11 32.24
N ILE A 157 1.33 -32.78 33.22
CA ILE A 157 2.19 -31.60 33.18
C ILE A 157 3.64 -32.02 32.98
N THR A 158 4.30 -31.47 31.96
CA THR A 158 5.72 -31.67 31.67
C THR A 158 6.43 -30.34 31.71
N LEU A 159 7.48 -30.22 32.52
CA LEU A 159 8.35 -29.05 32.55
C LEU A 159 9.55 -29.32 31.64
N LEU A 160 9.76 -28.46 30.64
CA LEU A 160 10.95 -28.43 29.80
C LEU A 160 11.87 -27.36 30.35
N GLU A 161 12.84 -27.80 31.15
CA GLU A 161 13.88 -26.98 31.78
C GLU A 161 15.25 -27.50 31.34
N ASP A 162 16.25 -26.64 31.26
CA ASP A 162 17.67 -27.02 31.05
C ASP A 162 17.98 -27.77 29.73
N LEU A 163 17.14 -27.58 28.70
CA LEU A 163 17.41 -28.11 27.36
C LEU A 163 18.25 -27.11 26.57
N THR A 164 19.05 -27.58 25.62
CA THR A 164 19.60 -26.71 24.56
C THR A 164 18.49 -26.30 23.60
N MET A 165 18.66 -25.18 22.88
CA MET A 165 17.65 -24.72 21.91
C MET A 165 17.31 -25.82 20.89
N ASP A 166 18.30 -26.51 20.34
CA ASP A 166 18.09 -27.57 19.34
C ASP A 166 17.21 -28.72 19.89
N THR A 167 17.50 -29.19 21.11
CA THR A 167 16.72 -30.25 21.75
C THR A 167 15.32 -29.76 22.13
N LEU A 168 15.18 -28.50 22.53
CA LEU A 168 13.88 -27.89 22.80
C LEU A 168 13.02 -27.88 21.52
N LEU A 169 13.57 -27.43 20.39
CA LEU A 169 12.85 -27.38 19.12
C LEU A 169 12.46 -28.78 18.62
N GLU A 170 13.35 -29.76 18.75
CA GLU A 170 13.04 -31.17 18.42
C GLU A 170 11.91 -31.72 19.30
N THR A 171 11.95 -31.43 20.61
CA THR A 171 10.90 -31.86 21.55
C THR A 171 9.56 -31.23 21.19
N VAL A 172 9.56 -29.91 20.96
CA VAL A 172 8.36 -29.12 20.64
C VAL A 172 7.74 -29.53 19.29
N ALA A 173 8.56 -29.88 18.29
CA ALA A 173 8.10 -30.34 16.99
C ALA A 173 7.41 -31.72 17.03
N ASN A 174 7.75 -32.55 18.01
CA ASN A 174 7.22 -33.90 18.18
C ASN A 174 6.09 -34.00 19.22
N LEU A 175 5.58 -32.86 19.72
CA LEU A 175 4.49 -32.87 20.67
C LEU A 175 3.19 -33.40 20.03
N PRO A 176 2.43 -34.27 20.73
CA PRO A 176 1.13 -34.72 20.23
C PRO A 176 0.12 -33.58 20.12
N ASP A 177 -0.84 -33.70 19.20
CA ASP A 177 -1.86 -32.67 18.91
C ASP A 177 -2.76 -32.31 20.10
N ASP A 178 -2.82 -33.15 21.14
CA ASP A 178 -3.55 -32.90 22.39
C ASP A 178 -2.74 -32.14 23.44
N SER A 179 -1.64 -31.49 23.03
CA SER A 179 -0.78 -30.70 23.88
C SER A 179 -1.06 -29.20 23.76
N VAL A 180 -0.84 -28.48 24.85
CA VAL A 180 -0.77 -27.02 24.89
C VAL A 180 0.55 -26.63 25.54
N ILE A 181 1.22 -25.62 25.00
CA ILE A 181 2.43 -25.07 25.58
C ILE A 181 2.10 -23.81 26.40
N LEU A 182 2.61 -23.73 27.63
CA LEU A 182 2.76 -22.48 28.37
C LEU A 182 4.21 -22.03 28.27
N MET A 183 4.44 -20.93 27.55
CA MET A 183 5.74 -20.28 27.46
C MET A 183 5.93 -19.36 28.67
N MET A 184 6.89 -19.68 29.53
CA MET A 184 7.32 -18.80 30.62
C MET A 184 8.53 -17.98 30.16
N THR A 185 9.76 -18.36 30.53
CA THR A 185 10.99 -17.71 30.04
C THR A 185 11.94 -18.71 29.43
N TYR A 186 12.58 -18.35 28.33
CA TYR A 186 13.65 -19.16 27.74
C TYR A 186 14.69 -18.26 27.07
N THR A 187 15.47 -17.61 27.91
CA THR A 187 16.54 -16.67 27.57
C THR A 187 17.92 -17.28 27.72
N VAL A 188 18.07 -18.32 28.53
CA VAL A 188 19.33 -19.06 28.67
C VAL A 188 19.05 -20.54 28.47
N ASP A 189 19.71 -21.15 27.50
CA ASP A 189 19.58 -22.59 27.26
C ASP A 189 20.48 -23.42 28.19
N GLY A 190 20.34 -24.75 28.17
CA GLY A 190 21.14 -25.68 28.99
C GLY A 190 22.64 -25.68 28.67
N ALA A 191 23.08 -25.01 27.60
CA ALA A 191 24.49 -24.79 27.29
C ALA A 191 25.01 -23.40 27.77
N GLY A 192 24.14 -22.59 28.38
CA GLY A 192 24.45 -21.22 28.82
C GLY A 192 24.38 -20.17 27.70
N THR A 193 23.82 -20.50 26.54
CA THR A 193 23.68 -19.57 25.42
C THR A 193 22.51 -18.62 25.67
N TYR A 194 22.76 -17.32 25.51
CA TYR A 194 21.72 -16.29 25.66
C TYR A 194 20.90 -16.09 24.38
N TYR A 195 19.59 -15.99 24.54
CA TYR A 195 18.59 -15.65 23.52
C TYR A 195 17.71 -14.50 24.01
N GLU A 196 17.43 -13.55 23.14
CA GLU A 196 16.38 -12.55 23.40
C GLU A 196 14.99 -13.21 23.43
N TYR A 197 14.08 -12.68 24.25
CA TYR A 197 12.74 -13.23 24.45
C TYR A 197 11.99 -13.43 23.12
N GLU A 198 11.99 -12.42 22.25
CA GLU A 198 11.30 -12.43 20.96
C GLU A 198 11.90 -13.45 20.00
N ARG A 199 13.23 -13.61 20.02
CA ARG A 199 13.94 -14.57 19.17
C ARG A 199 13.66 -16.00 19.62
N SER A 200 13.76 -16.25 20.92
CA SER A 200 13.44 -17.54 21.53
C SER A 200 12.02 -17.98 21.20
N MET A 201 11.04 -17.09 21.41
CA MET A 201 9.63 -17.36 21.08
C MET A 201 9.41 -17.65 19.60
N ALA A 202 10.03 -16.87 18.70
CA ALA A 202 9.88 -17.08 17.26
C ALA A 202 10.43 -18.46 16.83
N LEU A 203 11.57 -18.88 17.38
CA LEU A 203 12.15 -20.20 17.12
C LEU A 203 11.19 -21.30 17.59
N VAL A 204 10.74 -21.25 18.86
CA VAL A 204 9.81 -22.24 19.43
C VAL A 204 8.50 -22.30 18.65
N SER A 205 7.89 -21.16 18.30
CA SER A 205 6.62 -21.12 17.54
C SER A 205 6.77 -21.69 16.13
N SER A 206 7.92 -21.50 15.49
CA SER A 206 8.19 -22.02 14.15
C SER A 206 8.29 -23.54 14.11
N ALA A 207 8.79 -24.14 15.19
CA ALA A 207 8.88 -25.59 15.34
C ALA A 207 7.58 -26.23 15.86
N SER A 208 6.77 -25.48 16.61
CA SER A 208 5.57 -26.00 17.26
C SER A 208 4.40 -26.20 16.30
N SER A 209 3.78 -27.39 16.37
CA SER A 209 2.50 -27.73 15.74
C SER A 209 1.29 -27.45 16.65
N VAL A 210 1.52 -27.15 17.94
CA VAL A 210 0.51 -27.02 18.99
C VAL A 210 0.37 -25.56 19.45
N PRO A 211 -0.77 -25.16 20.03
CA PRO A 211 -0.98 -23.79 20.51
C PRO A 211 -0.04 -23.45 21.68
N ILE A 212 0.55 -22.26 21.62
CA ILE A 212 1.42 -21.71 22.66
C ILE A 212 0.71 -20.54 23.33
N TYR A 213 0.61 -20.54 24.65
CA TYR A 213 0.10 -19.42 25.44
C TYR A 213 1.25 -18.82 26.26
N GLY A 214 1.14 -17.54 26.59
CA GLY A 214 2.13 -16.83 27.40
C GLY A 214 1.46 -15.83 28.32
N VAL A 215 2.23 -15.26 29.25
CA VAL A 215 1.73 -14.29 30.25
C VAL A 215 2.33 -12.89 30.11
N TRP A 216 3.15 -12.67 29.08
CA TRP A 216 3.79 -11.38 28.80
C TRP A 216 3.54 -10.86 27.39
N ASP A 217 3.50 -9.53 27.28
CA ASP A 217 3.29 -8.76 26.05
C ASP A 217 4.38 -8.96 24.99
N PHE A 218 5.64 -9.12 25.38
CA PHE A 218 6.76 -9.26 24.44
C PHE A 218 6.72 -10.55 23.59
N TYR A 219 5.89 -11.53 23.95
CA TYR A 219 5.63 -12.71 23.11
C TYR A 219 4.49 -12.51 22.11
N LEU A 220 3.65 -11.49 22.32
CA LEU A 220 2.50 -11.21 21.47
C LEU A 220 2.98 -10.82 20.06
N GLY A 221 2.38 -11.42 19.04
CA GLY A 221 2.79 -11.23 17.64
C GLY A 221 4.06 -12.00 17.24
N ARG A 222 4.63 -12.81 18.15
CA ARG A 222 5.82 -13.64 17.92
C ARG A 222 5.55 -15.14 17.97
N GLY A 223 4.30 -15.54 18.16
CA GLY A 223 3.91 -16.94 18.06
C GLY A 223 2.99 -17.48 19.15
N ILE A 224 2.70 -16.70 20.21
CA ILE A 224 1.67 -17.10 21.17
C ILE A 224 0.27 -16.85 20.59
N VAL A 225 -0.66 -17.74 20.93
CA VAL A 225 -2.09 -17.56 20.70
C VAL A 225 -2.60 -16.35 21.48
N GLY A 226 -2.16 -16.20 22.73
CA GLY A 226 -2.54 -15.10 23.59
C GLY A 226 -2.43 -15.46 25.07
N GLY A 227 -3.09 -14.66 25.89
CA GLY A 227 -3.16 -14.83 27.34
C GLY A 227 -3.66 -13.58 28.04
N LYS A 228 -3.65 -13.61 29.37
CA LYS A 228 -3.89 -12.42 30.20
C LYS A 228 -2.53 -11.82 30.54
N LEU A 229 -2.09 -10.89 29.68
CA LEU A 229 -0.70 -10.48 29.61
C LEU A 229 -0.40 -9.32 30.56
N ALA A 230 0.78 -9.39 31.20
CA ALA A 230 1.42 -8.27 31.87
C ALA A 230 2.12 -7.37 30.84
N TYR A 231 1.97 -6.05 30.99
CA TYR A 231 2.53 -5.04 30.10
C TYR A 231 3.62 -4.24 30.79
N GLY A 232 4.79 -4.17 30.15
CA GLY A 232 5.92 -3.38 30.68
C GLY A 232 5.61 -1.89 30.74
N THR A 233 4.82 -1.37 29.81
CA THR A 233 4.44 0.04 29.75
C THR A 233 3.54 0.45 30.92
N ASP A 234 2.60 -0.41 31.34
CA ASP A 234 1.75 -0.15 32.51
C ASP A 234 2.58 -0.10 33.80
N GLN A 235 3.58 -0.97 33.90
CA GLN A 235 4.51 -1.02 35.04
C GLN A 235 5.40 0.21 35.10
N GLY A 236 5.99 0.61 33.96
CA GLY A 236 6.77 1.85 33.88
C GLY A 236 5.94 3.09 34.18
N ARG A 237 4.69 3.14 33.69
CA ARG A 237 3.77 4.24 33.96
C ARG A 237 3.43 4.36 35.46
N ILE A 238 3.11 3.24 36.11
CA ILE A 238 2.82 3.23 37.56
C ILE A 238 4.08 3.60 38.36
N ALA A 239 5.25 3.09 37.98
CA ALA A 239 6.50 3.46 38.63
C ALA A 239 6.75 4.96 38.55
N ALA A 240 6.58 5.57 37.36
CA ALA A 240 6.71 7.01 37.18
C ALA A 240 5.68 7.81 37.98
N GLU A 241 4.44 7.33 38.11
CA GLU A 241 3.41 7.93 38.96
C GLU A 241 3.80 7.91 40.44
N LEU A 242 4.35 6.79 40.94
CA LEU A 242 4.87 6.71 42.31
C LEU A 242 6.08 7.63 42.51
N THR A 243 6.97 7.71 41.51
CA THR A 243 8.10 8.64 41.52
C THR A 243 7.64 10.10 41.54
N GLU A 244 6.64 10.49 40.76
CA GLU A 244 6.09 11.86 40.78
C GLU A 244 5.55 12.23 42.17
N ARG A 245 4.88 11.31 42.86
CA ARG A 245 4.41 11.51 44.25
C ARG A 245 5.56 11.78 45.21
N ILE A 246 6.64 11.01 45.09
CA ILE A 246 7.85 11.18 45.89
C ILE A 246 8.53 12.52 45.60
N LEU A 247 8.67 12.89 44.32
CA LEU A 247 9.23 14.18 43.91
C LEU A 247 8.40 15.37 44.42
N ASN A 248 7.09 15.17 44.62
CA ASN A 248 6.18 16.16 45.23
C ASN A 248 6.22 16.18 46.77
N GLY A 249 7.09 15.39 47.40
CA GLY A 249 7.35 15.43 48.85
C GLY A 249 6.64 14.36 49.68
N GLU A 250 5.98 13.38 49.05
CA GLU A 250 5.44 12.23 49.77
C GLU A 250 6.57 11.25 50.15
N GLU A 251 6.56 10.74 51.39
CA GLU A 251 7.59 9.82 51.85
C GLU A 251 7.39 8.44 51.20
N ALA A 252 8.42 7.89 50.55
CA ALA A 252 8.35 6.58 49.88
C ALA A 252 7.84 5.46 50.80
N SER A 253 8.30 5.41 52.05
CA SER A 253 7.82 4.42 53.05
C SER A 253 6.33 4.53 53.38
N SER A 254 5.69 5.67 53.13
CA SER A 254 4.26 5.87 53.37
C SER A 254 3.38 5.45 52.19
N ILE A 255 3.98 5.28 51.01
CA ILE A 255 3.30 4.89 49.79
C ILE A 255 3.16 3.36 49.77
N PRO A 256 1.93 2.81 49.76
CA PRO A 256 1.74 1.36 49.72
C PRO A 256 2.24 0.78 48.39
N VAL A 257 2.87 -0.39 48.47
CA VAL A 257 3.27 -1.14 47.27
C VAL A 257 2.03 -1.52 46.47
N VAL A 258 2.06 -1.22 45.17
CA VAL A 258 1.00 -1.57 44.24
C VAL A 258 1.17 -3.02 43.82
N THR A 259 0.29 -3.90 44.32
CA THR A 259 0.30 -5.34 44.00
C THR A 259 -0.70 -5.72 42.91
N GLU A 260 -1.71 -4.89 42.68
CA GLU A 260 -2.73 -5.10 41.66
C GLU A 260 -2.46 -4.22 40.44
N VAL A 261 -1.93 -4.82 39.38
CA VAL A 261 -1.65 -4.14 38.12
C VAL A 261 -2.62 -4.62 37.05
N PRO A 262 -3.13 -3.72 36.19
CA PRO A 262 -3.99 -4.13 35.09
C PRO A 262 -3.30 -5.18 34.20
N THR A 263 -3.89 -6.37 34.13
CA THR A 263 -3.55 -7.38 33.13
C THR A 263 -4.65 -7.41 32.08
N HIS A 264 -4.26 -7.58 30.83
CA HIS A 264 -5.17 -7.42 29.71
C HIS A 264 -5.24 -8.69 28.88
N TRP A 265 -6.45 -9.04 28.45
CA TRP A 265 -6.65 -10.13 27.49
C TRP A 265 -6.17 -9.70 26.12
N PHE A 266 -5.16 -10.40 25.60
CA PHE A 266 -4.64 -10.18 24.26
C PHE A 266 -4.47 -11.50 23.52
N PHE A 267 -4.85 -11.50 22.24
CA PHE A 267 -4.74 -12.66 21.38
C PHE A 267 -4.23 -12.28 19.99
N ASP A 268 -3.45 -13.17 19.38
CA ASP A 268 -2.95 -13.02 18.02
C ASP A 268 -3.91 -13.65 17.02
N ASN A 269 -4.54 -12.82 16.20
CA ASN A 269 -5.51 -13.27 15.21
C ASN A 269 -4.92 -14.25 14.18
N HIS A 270 -3.61 -14.18 13.85
CA HIS A 270 -2.99 -15.17 12.98
C HIS A 270 -2.94 -16.55 13.65
N GLN A 271 -2.64 -16.61 14.94
CA GLN A 271 -2.61 -17.87 15.69
C GLN A 271 -4.02 -18.39 15.97
N LEU A 272 -5.00 -17.51 16.24
CA LEU A 272 -6.41 -17.91 16.35
C LEU A 272 -6.89 -18.61 15.06
N MET A 273 -6.58 -18.04 13.89
CA MET A 273 -6.90 -18.66 12.61
C MET A 273 -6.14 -19.98 12.40
N ARG A 274 -4.84 -20.02 12.73
CA ARG A 274 -3.99 -21.22 12.62
C ARG A 274 -4.56 -22.41 13.39
N PHE A 275 -5.11 -22.17 14.59
CA PHE A 275 -5.65 -23.21 15.46
C PHE A 275 -7.18 -23.31 15.45
N GLY A 276 -7.86 -22.63 14.52
CA GLY A 276 -9.31 -22.72 14.36
C GLY A 276 -10.13 -22.16 15.54
N ILE A 277 -9.58 -21.20 16.29
CA ILE A 277 -10.22 -20.60 17.46
C ILE A 277 -11.10 -19.42 17.02
N HIS A 278 -12.40 -19.51 17.29
CA HIS A 278 -13.32 -18.41 17.02
C HIS A 278 -13.16 -17.28 18.04
N SER A 279 -13.17 -16.03 17.56
CA SER A 279 -13.04 -14.83 18.42
C SER A 279 -14.18 -14.69 19.45
N SER A 280 -15.35 -15.28 19.17
CA SER A 280 -16.49 -15.33 20.12
C SER A 280 -16.27 -16.24 21.32
N ALA A 281 -15.29 -17.14 21.28
CA ALA A 281 -14.95 -18.01 22.40
C ALA A 281 -14.02 -17.33 23.42
N LEU A 282 -13.43 -16.19 23.04
CA LEU A 282 -12.47 -15.46 23.86
C LEU A 282 -13.15 -14.79 25.06
N PRO A 283 -12.41 -14.57 26.17
CA PRO A 283 -12.92 -13.79 27.31
C PRO A 283 -13.40 -12.39 26.90
N GLU A 284 -14.35 -11.84 27.67
CA GLU A 284 -14.78 -10.45 27.49
C GLU A 284 -13.61 -9.48 27.70
N GLY A 285 -13.60 -8.38 26.93
CA GLY A 285 -12.49 -7.41 26.95
C GLY A 285 -11.24 -7.84 26.18
N SER A 286 -11.26 -8.99 25.48
CA SER A 286 -10.15 -9.45 24.65
C SER A 286 -9.83 -8.49 23.51
N ARG A 287 -8.55 -8.10 23.41
CA ARG A 287 -8.01 -7.29 22.32
C ARG A 287 -7.26 -8.19 21.34
N LEU A 288 -7.55 -8.05 20.05
CA LEU A 288 -6.84 -8.81 19.02
C LEU A 288 -5.79 -7.95 18.36
N ILE A 289 -4.60 -8.50 18.18
CA ILE A 289 -3.60 -7.95 17.28
C ILE A 289 -3.61 -8.70 15.96
N ASN A 290 -2.94 -8.16 14.94
CA ASN A 290 -2.88 -8.76 13.61
C ASN A 290 -4.27 -9.09 13.02
N GLN A 291 -5.28 -8.31 13.40
CA GLN A 291 -6.54 -8.33 12.67
C GLN A 291 -6.19 -7.94 11.24
N LEU A 292 -6.50 -8.81 10.27
CA LEU A 292 -6.57 -8.36 8.89
C LEU A 292 -7.42 -7.09 8.91
N PRO A 293 -6.97 -5.98 8.29
CA PRO A 293 -7.83 -4.82 8.13
C PRO A 293 -9.10 -5.36 7.49
N GLY A 294 -10.17 -5.48 8.27
CA GLY A 294 -11.45 -5.93 7.75
C GLY A 294 -11.73 -5.04 6.56
N ILE A 295 -12.16 -5.65 5.44
CA ILE A 295 -12.51 -4.99 4.16
C ILE A 295 -12.81 -3.54 4.49
N ILE A 296 -11.86 -2.64 4.19
CA ILE A 296 -11.96 -1.23 4.61
C ILE A 296 -13.40 -0.85 4.28
N PRO A 297 -14.22 -0.38 5.25
CA PRO A 297 -15.61 -0.06 4.97
C PRO A 297 -15.61 1.15 4.04
N VAL A 298 -15.45 0.88 2.75
CA VAL A 298 -15.50 1.88 1.70
C VAL A 298 -16.93 2.35 1.74
N ASN A 299 -17.09 3.64 2.07
CA ASN A 299 -18.40 4.25 2.09
C ASN A 299 -19.10 3.94 0.76
N VAL A 300 -20.26 3.28 0.83
CA VAL A 300 -21.01 2.81 -0.34
C VAL A 300 -21.28 3.96 -1.33
N HIS A 301 -21.41 5.20 -0.85
CA HIS A 301 -21.55 6.39 -1.68
C HIS A 301 -20.27 6.73 -2.45
N VAL A 302 -19.09 6.57 -1.84
CA VAL A 302 -17.79 6.78 -2.52
C VAL A 302 -17.59 5.72 -3.60
N PHE A 303 -17.92 4.46 -3.31
CA PHE A 303 -17.86 3.39 -4.31
C PHE A 303 -18.73 3.69 -5.53
N TRP A 304 -20.00 4.05 -5.32
CA TRP A 304 -20.91 4.40 -6.42
C TRP A 304 -20.51 5.69 -7.14
N ALA A 305 -19.91 6.66 -6.45
CA ALA A 305 -19.38 7.88 -7.08
C ALA A 305 -18.26 7.57 -8.08
N VAL A 306 -17.32 6.68 -7.70
CA VAL A 306 -16.23 6.24 -8.59
C VAL A 306 -16.78 5.46 -9.78
N VAL A 307 -17.69 4.51 -9.55
CA VAL A 307 -18.34 3.74 -10.63
C VAL A 307 -19.06 4.66 -11.61
N THR A 308 -19.80 5.65 -11.09
CA THR A 308 -20.50 6.64 -11.92
C THR A 308 -19.51 7.50 -12.70
N GLY A 309 -18.40 7.93 -12.07
CA GLY A 309 -17.34 8.69 -12.74
C GLY A 309 -16.71 7.91 -13.89
N ILE A 310 -16.40 6.62 -13.70
CA ILE A 310 -15.87 5.74 -14.75
C ILE A 310 -16.89 5.57 -15.88
N ALA A 311 -18.17 5.39 -15.55
CA ALA A 311 -19.23 5.26 -16.55
C ALA A 311 -19.38 6.54 -17.40
N VAL A 312 -19.34 7.72 -16.78
CA VAL A 312 -19.39 9.02 -17.48
C VAL A 312 -18.18 9.18 -18.41
N LEU A 313 -16.97 8.83 -17.94
CA LEU A 313 -15.76 8.87 -18.78
C LEU A 313 -15.85 7.90 -19.96
N ALA A 314 -16.36 6.68 -19.74
CA ALA A 314 -16.56 5.72 -20.82
C ALA A 314 -17.54 6.23 -21.88
N VAL A 315 -18.66 6.84 -21.47
CA VAL A 315 -19.63 7.46 -22.38
C VAL A 315 -19.00 8.61 -23.16
N ALA A 316 -18.20 9.47 -22.50
CA ALA A 316 -17.50 10.55 -23.17
C ALA A 316 -16.53 10.05 -24.24
N VAL A 317 -15.77 8.99 -23.95
CA VAL A 317 -14.87 8.35 -24.92
C VAL A 317 -15.63 7.81 -26.12
N VAL A 318 -16.77 7.15 -25.92
CA VAL A 318 -17.61 6.64 -27.02
C VAL A 318 -18.15 7.78 -27.88
N ILE A 319 -18.61 8.88 -27.28
CA ILE A 319 -19.10 10.06 -28.01
C ILE A 319 -17.98 10.69 -28.85
N LEU A 320 -16.79 10.87 -28.28
CA LEU A 320 -15.64 11.43 -28.98
C LEU A 320 -15.21 10.53 -30.14
N ALA A 321 -15.13 9.21 -29.93
CA ALA A 321 -14.81 8.25 -30.97
C ALA A 321 -15.85 8.26 -32.10
N ALA A 322 -17.15 8.32 -31.77
CA ALA A 322 -18.21 8.42 -32.75
C ALA A 322 -18.13 9.72 -33.56
N ASN A 323 -17.81 10.85 -32.93
CA ASN A 323 -17.61 12.14 -33.61
C ASN A 323 -16.42 12.10 -34.56
N ILE A 324 -15.28 11.53 -34.13
CA ILE A 324 -14.08 11.40 -34.97
C ILE A 324 -14.38 10.51 -36.20
N LEU A 325 -15.09 9.39 -36.01
CA LEU A 325 -15.47 8.51 -37.11
C LEU A 325 -16.46 9.17 -38.08
N ARG A 326 -17.45 9.92 -37.58
CA ARG A 326 -18.37 10.70 -38.43
C ARG A 326 -17.63 11.74 -39.24
N ARG A 327 -16.69 12.46 -38.62
CA ARG A 327 -15.88 13.50 -39.27
C ARG A 327 -15.01 12.91 -40.39
N ARG A 328 -14.33 11.78 -40.15
CA ARG A 328 -13.54 11.10 -41.18
C ARG A 328 -14.38 10.65 -42.37
N ARG A 329 -15.56 10.07 -42.12
CA ARG A 329 -16.49 9.67 -43.20
C ARG A 329 -16.98 10.87 -44.02
N ALA A 330 -17.25 11.99 -43.37
CA ALA A 330 -17.65 13.22 -44.07
C ALA A 330 -16.50 13.79 -44.91
N GLU A 331 -15.26 13.77 -44.41
CA GLU A 331 -14.07 14.19 -45.16
C GLU A 331 -13.80 13.28 -46.38
N GLU A 332 -13.94 11.96 -46.24
CA GLU A 332 -13.79 11.01 -47.35
C GLU A 332 -14.86 11.18 -48.42
N ALA A 333 -16.12 11.34 -48.01
CA ALA A 333 -17.23 11.59 -48.93
C ALA A 333 -17.03 12.92 -49.68
N LEU A 334 -16.58 13.96 -48.98
CA LEU A 334 -16.27 15.25 -49.58
C LEU A 334 -15.10 15.15 -50.57
N ARG A 335 -14.06 14.37 -50.25
CA ARG A 335 -12.93 14.15 -51.15
C ARG A 335 -13.37 13.45 -52.43
N LYS A 336 -14.16 12.38 -52.32
CA LYS A 336 -14.66 11.63 -53.47
C LYS A 336 -15.54 12.52 -54.37
N SER A 337 -16.44 13.31 -53.79
CA SER A 337 -17.27 14.24 -54.55
C SER A 337 -16.45 15.33 -55.25
N LYS A 338 -15.38 15.84 -54.62
CA LYS A 338 -14.46 16.79 -55.27
C LYS A 338 -13.68 16.18 -56.43
N GLU A 339 -13.24 14.93 -56.31
CA GLU A 339 -12.55 14.20 -57.38
C GLU A 339 -13.49 13.95 -58.56
N GLU A 340 -14.73 13.49 -58.30
CA GLU A 340 -15.77 13.32 -59.32
C GLU A 340 -16.09 14.64 -60.03
N PHE A 341 -16.26 15.73 -59.27
CA PHE A 341 -16.52 17.05 -59.84
C PHE A 341 -15.35 17.56 -60.69
N ARG A 342 -14.10 17.38 -60.23
CA ARG A 342 -12.90 17.73 -61.01
C ARG A 342 -12.83 16.94 -62.32
N HIS A 343 -13.08 15.64 -62.27
CA HIS A 343 -13.06 14.79 -63.46
C HIS A 343 -14.14 15.22 -64.47
N LEU A 344 -15.36 15.50 -64.00
CA LEU A 344 -16.42 16.04 -64.85
C LEU A 344 -16.06 17.40 -65.45
N SER A 345 -15.44 18.29 -64.68
CA SER A 345 -14.99 19.59 -65.16
C SER A 345 -13.92 19.48 -66.23
N VAL A 346 -12.97 18.56 -66.10
CA VAL A 346 -11.93 18.31 -67.12
C VAL A 346 -12.55 17.77 -68.39
N LEU A 347 -13.43 16.76 -68.29
CA LEU A 347 -14.14 16.21 -69.46
C LEU A 347 -14.99 17.27 -70.18
N GLN A 348 -15.66 18.15 -69.42
CA GLN A 348 -16.41 19.26 -70.01
C GLN A 348 -15.48 20.22 -70.75
N HIS A 349 -14.30 20.51 -70.20
CA HIS A 349 -13.33 21.38 -70.87
C HIS A 349 -12.80 20.76 -72.16
N GLU A 350 -12.40 19.48 -72.12
CA GLU A 350 -11.92 18.76 -73.30
C GLU A 350 -12.99 18.66 -74.39
N ALA A 351 -14.25 18.40 -74.03
CA ALA A 351 -15.35 18.37 -74.99
C ALA A 351 -15.60 19.74 -75.64
N LEU A 352 -15.49 20.83 -74.86
CA LEU A 352 -15.61 22.19 -75.39
C LEU A 352 -14.46 22.54 -76.34
N GLU A 353 -13.21 22.19 -75.99
CA GLU A 353 -12.06 22.40 -76.87
C GLU A 353 -12.20 21.61 -78.17
N GLN A 354 -12.65 20.34 -78.12
CA GLN A 354 -12.91 19.57 -79.35
C GLN A 354 -14.02 20.17 -80.22
N ILE A 355 -15.08 20.72 -79.61
CA ILE A 355 -16.13 21.42 -80.36
C ILE A 355 -15.54 22.64 -81.05
N GLU A 356 -14.70 23.41 -80.35
CA GLU A 356 -14.04 24.60 -80.90
C GLU A 356 -13.11 24.25 -82.07
N GLU A 357 -12.27 23.22 -81.94
CA GLU A 357 -11.41 22.73 -83.03
C GLU A 357 -12.23 22.28 -84.26
N ASN A 358 -13.30 21.51 -84.03
CA ASN A 358 -14.18 21.06 -85.13
C ASN A 358 -14.87 22.25 -85.81
N MET A 359 -15.27 23.27 -85.04
CA MET A 359 -15.88 24.49 -85.58
C MET A 359 -14.90 25.29 -86.43
N GLU A 360 -13.64 25.43 -86.00
CA GLU A 360 -12.59 26.10 -86.79
C GLU A 360 -12.34 25.36 -88.10
N GLN A 361 -12.26 24.02 -88.06
CA GLN A 361 -12.09 23.20 -89.27
C GLN A 361 -13.25 23.36 -90.25
N MET A 362 -14.50 23.46 -89.76
CA MET A 362 -15.67 23.69 -90.62
C MET A 362 -15.61 25.05 -91.33
N ALA A 363 -15.20 26.11 -90.64
CA ALA A 363 -15.06 27.43 -91.25
C ALA A 363 -14.01 27.43 -92.37
N ILE A 364 -12.85 26.80 -92.11
CA ILE A 364 -11.80 26.63 -93.13
C ILE A 364 -12.33 25.82 -94.31
N LEU A 365 -13.06 24.73 -94.06
CA LEU A 365 -13.62 23.89 -95.12
C LEU A 365 -14.62 24.68 -96.00
N ASN A 366 -15.49 25.49 -95.40
CA ASN A 366 -16.43 26.34 -96.13
C ASN A 366 -15.70 27.31 -97.07
N ASP A 367 -14.65 28.00 -96.59
CA ASP A 367 -13.82 28.87 -97.41
C ASP A 367 -13.14 28.12 -98.57
N HIS A 368 -12.64 26.92 -98.28
CA HIS A 368 -12.01 26.04 -99.28
C HIS A 368 -12.98 25.51 -100.34
N ILE A 369 -14.28 25.47 -100.08
CA ILE A 369 -15.31 25.15 -101.08
C ILE A 369 -15.67 26.39 -101.89
N ARG A 370 -15.76 27.56 -101.24
CA ARG A 370 -16.16 28.82 -101.88
C ARG A 370 -15.18 29.29 -102.95
N ASN A 371 -13.88 29.16 -102.69
CA ASN A 371 -12.81 29.57 -103.62
C ASN A 371 -12.88 28.86 -105.00
N PRO A 372 -12.88 27.51 -105.09
CA PRO A 372 -13.02 26.82 -106.37
C PRO A 372 -14.40 27.04 -106.98
N LEU A 373 -15.46 27.21 -106.17
CA LEU A 373 -16.79 27.53 -106.68
C LEU A 373 -16.80 28.88 -107.41
N GLN A 374 -16.18 29.91 -106.85
CA GLN A 374 -16.02 31.21 -107.51
C GLN A 374 -15.19 31.11 -108.79
N ALA A 375 -14.15 30.28 -108.80
CA ALA A 375 -13.37 30.01 -110.02
C ALA A 375 -14.23 29.32 -111.10
N ILE A 376 -15.07 28.33 -110.74
CA ILE A 376 -15.99 27.65 -111.65
C ILE A 376 -17.02 28.63 -112.21
N VAL A 377 -17.61 29.48 -111.36
CA VAL A 377 -18.54 30.54 -111.76
C VAL A 377 -17.87 31.53 -112.73
N GLY A 378 -16.66 31.99 -112.41
CA GLY A 378 -15.91 32.91 -113.27
C GLY A 378 -15.52 32.31 -114.63
N LEU A 379 -15.16 31.02 -114.68
CA LEU A 379 -14.88 30.32 -115.94
C LEU A 379 -16.15 30.12 -116.78
N ALA A 380 -17.27 29.79 -116.15
CA ALA A 380 -18.55 29.62 -116.85
C ALA A 380 -19.07 30.94 -117.45
N ASP A 381 -18.84 32.06 -116.78
CA ASP A 381 -19.19 33.40 -117.28
C ASP A 381 -18.40 33.75 -118.57
N LEU A 382 -17.15 33.30 -118.66
CA LEU A 382 -16.29 33.52 -119.83
C LEU A 382 -16.67 32.66 -121.04
N GLU A 383 -17.11 31.42 -120.85
CA GLU A 383 -17.56 30.53 -121.95
C GLU A 383 -18.92 30.94 -122.52
N GLY A 384 -19.86 31.34 -121.66
CA GLY A 384 -21.21 31.73 -122.05
C GLY A 384 -22.08 30.58 -122.62
N GLY A 385 -23.36 30.88 -122.88
CA GLY A 385 -24.32 29.94 -123.47
C GLY A 385 -25.20 29.19 -122.45
N PRO A 386 -26.12 28.31 -122.92
CA PRO A 386 -27.16 27.71 -122.08
C PRO A 386 -26.66 26.74 -120.98
N MET A 387 -25.39 26.32 -121.04
CA MET A 387 -24.76 25.49 -120.00
C MET A 387 -24.22 26.33 -118.83
N ALA A 388 -23.73 27.55 -119.10
CA ALA A 388 -23.25 28.48 -118.07
C ALA A 388 -24.39 28.86 -117.10
N GLU A 389 -25.60 29.03 -117.62
CA GLU A 389 -26.79 29.37 -116.81
C GLU A 389 -27.17 28.24 -115.83
N LYS A 390 -26.98 26.97 -116.22
CA LYS A 390 -27.14 25.82 -115.32
C LYS A 390 -26.03 25.75 -114.27
N ILE A 391 -24.79 26.11 -114.62
CA ILE A 391 -23.66 26.16 -113.67
C ILE A 391 -23.88 27.26 -112.64
N PHE A 392 -24.37 28.44 -113.04
CA PHE A 392 -24.73 29.50 -112.10
C PHE A 392 -25.86 29.08 -111.15
N GLN A 393 -26.88 28.40 -111.66
CA GLN A 393 -27.95 27.89 -110.81
C GLN A 393 -27.42 26.91 -109.75
N GLN A 394 -26.58 25.95 -110.15
CA GLN A 394 -25.99 24.99 -109.20
C GLN A 394 -24.98 25.63 -108.25
N ALA A 395 -24.19 26.60 -108.71
CA ALA A 395 -23.28 27.33 -107.85
C ALA A 395 -24.02 28.21 -106.83
N GLY A 396 -25.15 28.81 -107.24
CA GLY A 396 -26.05 29.52 -106.33
C GLY A 396 -26.69 28.61 -105.28
N GLU A 397 -27.05 27.38 -105.64
CA GLU A 397 -27.52 26.36 -104.68
C GLU A 397 -26.43 25.97 -103.68
N ILE A 398 -25.18 25.79 -104.13
CA ILE A 398 -24.03 25.49 -103.25
C ILE A 398 -23.71 26.67 -102.33
N ASP A 399 -23.65 27.91 -102.83
CA ASP A 399 -23.40 29.09 -102.00
C ASP A 399 -24.53 29.33 -100.99
N ALA A 400 -25.79 29.04 -101.35
CA ALA A 400 -26.93 29.09 -100.43
C ALA A 400 -26.89 27.99 -99.34
N ILE A 401 -26.22 26.87 -99.57
CA ILE A 401 -25.96 25.84 -98.55
C ILE A 401 -24.84 26.31 -97.61
N ILE A 402 -23.74 26.85 -98.17
CA ILE A 402 -22.62 27.41 -97.39
C ILE A 402 -23.08 28.56 -96.50
N ASN A 403 -23.85 29.51 -97.04
CA ASN A 403 -24.38 30.64 -96.26
C ASN A 403 -25.31 30.18 -95.11
N ARG A 404 -26.03 29.06 -95.27
CA ARG A 404 -26.83 28.46 -94.18
C ARG A 404 -25.96 27.82 -93.09
N LEU A 405 -24.86 27.19 -93.48
CA LEU A 405 -23.85 26.67 -92.54
C LEU A 405 -23.19 27.82 -91.74
N ASP A 406 -22.84 28.92 -92.41
CA ASP A 406 -22.23 30.09 -91.77
C ASP A 406 -23.20 30.82 -90.82
N GLN A 407 -24.50 30.86 -91.15
CA GLN A 407 -25.51 31.39 -90.22
C GLN A 407 -25.65 30.53 -88.95
N GLY A 408 -25.64 29.19 -89.10
CA GLY A 408 -25.60 28.29 -87.95
C GLY A 408 -24.33 28.44 -87.09
N TRP A 409 -23.22 28.85 -87.70
CA TRP A 409 -21.97 29.18 -87.02
C TRP A 409 -22.07 30.46 -86.18
N LEU A 410 -22.72 31.52 -86.68
CA LEU A 410 -22.97 32.76 -85.94
C LEU A 410 -23.86 32.55 -84.71
N GLU A 411 -24.95 31.80 -84.85
CA GLU A 411 -25.81 31.44 -83.71
C GLU A 411 -25.06 30.61 -82.67
N SER A 412 -24.21 29.67 -83.10
CA SER A 412 -23.37 28.87 -82.21
C SER A 412 -22.28 29.68 -81.51
N SER A 413 -21.71 30.70 -82.18
CA SER A 413 -20.74 31.63 -81.61
C SER A 413 -21.35 32.54 -80.53
N GLU A 414 -22.58 33.03 -80.72
CA GLU A 414 -23.26 33.83 -79.69
C GLU A 414 -23.58 33.03 -78.43
N ILE A 415 -23.97 31.75 -78.61
CA ILE A 415 -24.16 30.80 -77.50
C ILE A 415 -22.83 30.52 -76.80
N ARG A 416 -21.73 30.36 -77.55
CA ARG A 416 -20.37 30.19 -77.01
C ARG A 416 -19.93 31.39 -76.17
N ASP A 417 -20.12 32.61 -76.67
CA ASP A 417 -19.77 33.84 -75.96
C ASP A 417 -20.61 34.03 -74.69
N PHE A 418 -21.89 33.64 -74.73
CA PHE A 418 -22.75 33.61 -73.54
C PHE A 418 -22.23 32.64 -72.48
N LEU A 419 -21.80 31.43 -72.89
CA LEU A 419 -21.21 30.43 -72.00
C LEU A 419 -19.88 30.91 -71.40
N HIS A 420 -18.99 31.51 -72.18
CA HIS A 420 -17.73 32.07 -71.67
C HIS A 420 -17.92 33.23 -70.69
N ARG A 421 -18.97 34.05 -70.86
CA ARG A 421 -19.28 35.15 -69.92
C ARG A 421 -19.83 34.64 -68.58
N HIS A 422 -20.58 33.54 -68.58
CA HIS A 422 -21.19 32.98 -67.36
C HIS A 422 -20.34 31.89 -66.70
N TYR A 423 -19.38 31.33 -67.42
CA TYR A 423 -18.39 30.36 -66.94
C TYR A 423 -16.97 30.78 -67.37
N PRO A 424 -16.42 31.86 -66.79
CA PRO A 424 -15.08 32.33 -67.12
C PRO A 424 -14.02 31.27 -66.76
N ARG A 425 -13.08 31.03 -67.68
CA ARG A 425 -11.86 30.23 -67.44
C ARG A 425 -11.20 30.72 -66.14
N GLU A 426 -11.04 29.85 -65.15
CA GLU A 426 -10.14 30.13 -64.03
C GLU A 426 -8.73 30.31 -64.61
N LYS A 427 -8.22 31.55 -64.56
CA LYS A 427 -6.80 31.81 -64.81
C LYS A 427 -6.04 31.09 -63.71
N ASP A 428 -5.20 30.15 -64.13
CA ASP A 428 -4.23 29.49 -63.28
C ASP A 428 -3.25 30.56 -62.75
N THR A 429 -3.52 31.08 -61.56
CA THR A 429 -2.66 32.01 -60.84
C THR A 429 -2.06 31.34 -59.62
N ASN A 430 -0.73 31.25 -59.61
CA ASN A 430 0.20 30.89 -58.53
C ASN A 430 0.31 29.41 -58.17
N GLY A 431 1.51 28.83 -58.07
CA GLY A 431 2.85 29.42 -58.12
C GLY A 431 3.87 28.37 -57.69
N LYS A 432 4.71 27.92 -58.64
CA LYS A 432 5.88 27.11 -58.34
C LYS A 432 6.92 27.98 -57.63
N ARG A 433 7.21 27.64 -56.38
CA ARG A 433 8.53 27.90 -55.78
C ARG A 433 9.14 26.53 -55.48
N PHE A 434 10.00 26.08 -56.39
CA PHE A 434 10.99 25.07 -56.08
C PHE A 434 12.16 25.82 -55.44
N ASP A 435 12.47 25.52 -54.19
CA ASP A 435 13.77 25.84 -53.59
C ASP A 435 14.53 24.51 -53.40
N ILE A 436 15.78 24.52 -53.84
CA ILE A 436 16.85 23.53 -53.59
C ILE A 436 17.30 23.67 -52.14
#